data_AF-A0A973LFE0-F1
#
_entry.id   AF-A0A973LFE0-F1
#
_cell.length_a   1.000
_cell.length_b   1.000
_cell.length_c   1.000
_cell.angle_alpha   90.00
_cell.angle_beta   90.00
_cell.angle_gamma   90.00
#
_symmetry.space_group_name_H-M   'P 1'
#
loop_
_entity.id
_entity.type
_entity.pdbx_description
1 polymer ?
#
loop_
_entity_poly.entity_id
_entity_poly.type
_entity_poly.pdbx_seq_one_letter_code
_entity_poly.pdbx_strand_id
1 'polypeptide(L)'
;MFEIDEVSRRTVVKCMGRTFSAVAVDGEVVIADVTDITRPVRLGAARERFADGRWRIIGRHDQDLLTTGSLLSAVVALWQDR
;
A
#
# COMPACT_ATOMS: atom_id res chain seq x y z
N MET A 1 3.40 13.50 6.70
CA MET A 1 3.55 12.25 5.92
C MET A 1 2.18 11.58 5.99
N PHE A 2 1.67 11.00 4.89
CA PHE A 2 0.34 10.39 4.92
C PHE A 2 0.47 8.95 5.45
N GLU A 3 -0.19 8.67 6.57
CA GLU A 3 -0.14 7.35 7.23
C GLU A 3 -1.14 6.37 6.61
N ILE A 4 -0.87 5.07 6.74
CA ILE A 4 -1.75 3.99 6.28
C ILE A 4 -3.09 4.03 7.04
N ASP A 5 -3.07 4.46 8.30
CA ASP A 5 -4.26 4.61 9.14
C ASP A 5 -5.25 5.67 8.65
N GLU A 6 -4.78 6.63 7.86
CA GLU A 6 -5.63 7.68 7.29
C GLU A 6 -6.42 7.17 6.06
N VAL A 7 -6.16 5.94 5.60
CA VAL A 7 -6.91 5.30 4.51
C VAL A 7 -8.26 4.80 5.04
N SER A 8 -9.29 5.64 4.96
CA SER A 8 -10.64 5.32 5.46
C SER A 8 -11.53 4.59 4.44
N ARG A 9 -11.29 4.78 3.14
CA ARG A 9 -11.98 4.06 2.04
C ARG A 9 -11.03 3.82 0.88
N ARG A 10 -10.62 4.91 0.25
CA ARG A 10 -9.67 4.91 -0.85
C ARG A 10 -8.85 6.17 -0.80
N THR A 11 -7.53 6.01 -0.86
CA THR A 11 -6.59 7.11 -1.03
C THR A 11 -5.82 6.89 -2.32
N VAL A 12 -5.62 7.96 -3.09
CA VAL A 12 -4.78 7.94 -4.29
C VAL A 12 -3.50 8.72 -3.99
N VAL A 13 -2.36 8.09 -4.24
CA VAL A 13 -1.04 8.69 -4.01
C VAL A 13 -0.31 8.75 -5.34
N LYS A 14 0.32 9.89 -5.64
CA LYS A 14 1.23 10.02 -6.78
C LYS A 14 2.67 9.94 -6.30
N CYS A 15 3.47 9.10 -6.95
CA CYS A 15 4.88 8.95 -6.62
C CYS A 15 5.65 8.55 -7.90
N MET A 16 6.79 9.18 -8.15
CA MET A 16 7.68 8.85 -9.29
C MET A 16 6.97 8.75 -10.65
N GLY A 17 6.07 9.70 -10.94
CA GLY A 17 5.31 9.73 -12.20
C GLY A 17 4.22 8.66 -12.32
N ARG A 18 3.98 7.87 -11.28
CA ARG A 18 2.95 6.83 -11.20
C ARG A 18 1.82 7.25 -10.27
N THR A 19 0.66 6.64 -10.47
CA THR A 19 -0.52 6.81 -9.62
C THR A 19 -0.85 5.49 -8.94
N PHE A 20 -0.90 5.49 -7.62
CA PHE A 20 -1.19 4.34 -6.79
C PHE A 20 -2.50 4.53 -6.04
N SER A 21 -3.22 3.44 -5.83
CA SER A 21 -4.45 3.41 -5.05
C SER A 21 -4.23 2.53 -3.82
N ALA A 22 -4.60 3.06 -2.66
CA ALA A 22 -4.69 2.33 -1.40
C ALA A 22 -6.17 2.23 -1.01
N VAL A 23 -6.65 1.03 -0.72
CA VAL A 23 -8.06 0.77 -0.40
C VAL A 23 -8.13 -0.02 0.89
N ALA A 24 -8.85 0.50 1.88
CA ALA A 24 -9.12 -0.23 3.11
C ALA A 24 -10.24 -1.25 2.87
N VAL A 25 -9.98 -2.52 3.14
CA VAL A 25 -10.92 -3.63 2.97
C VAL A 25 -10.61 -4.71 4.01
N ASP A 26 -11.64 -5.14 4.74
CA ASP A 26 -11.56 -6.23 5.74
C ASP A 26 -10.42 -6.12 6.76
N GLY A 27 -10.09 -4.89 7.19
CA GLY A 27 -9.04 -4.64 8.16
C GLY A 27 -7.62 -4.60 7.58
N GLU A 28 -7.47 -4.74 6.27
CA GLU A 28 -6.22 -4.55 5.54
C GLU A 28 -6.28 -3.29 4.67
N VAL A 29 -5.11 -2.85 4.17
CA VAL A 29 -5.03 -1.84 3.11
C VAL A 29 -4.39 -2.44 1.88
N VAL A 30 -5.19 -2.70 0.84
CA VAL A 30 -4.73 -3.20 -0.45
C VAL A 30 -4.15 -2.06 -1.27
N ILE A 31 -2.96 -2.27 -1.83
CA ILE A 31 -2.24 -1.28 -2.62
C ILE A 31 -2.08 -1.79 -4.05
N ALA A 32 -2.41 -0.93 -5.01
CA ALA A 32 -2.35 -1.21 -6.43
C ALA A 32 -1.73 -0.04 -7.22
N ASP A 33 -1.00 -0.35 -8.28
CA ASP A 33 -0.66 0.61 -9.32
C ASP A 33 -1.89 0.81 -10.22
N VAL A 34 -2.32 2.05 -10.36
CA VAL A 34 -3.47 2.47 -11.17
C VAL A 34 -3.07 3.53 -12.19
N THR A 35 -1.79 3.55 -12.58
CA THR A 35 -1.28 4.47 -13.61
C THR A 35 -2.01 4.27 -14.93
N ASP A 36 -2.23 3.01 -15.34
CA ASP A 36 -3.24 2.66 -16.35
C ASP A 36 -4.56 2.32 -15.62
N ILE A 37 -5.51 3.26 -15.67
CA ILE A 37 -6.80 3.11 -14.99
C ILE A 37 -7.64 1.95 -15.53
N THR A 38 -7.38 1.51 -16.76
CA THR A 38 -8.10 0.39 -17.39
C THR A 38 -7.52 -0.96 -17.02
N ARG A 39 -6.28 -0.98 -16.48
CA ARG A 39 -5.55 -2.18 -16.07
C ARG A 39 -4.87 -1.99 -14.71
N PRO A 40 -5.63 -1.87 -13.61
CA PRO A 40 -5.04 -1.85 -12.27
C PRO A 40 -4.19 -3.09 -12.00
N VAL A 41 -2.99 -2.89 -11.44
CA VAL A 41 -2.09 -3.97 -11.04
C VAL A 41 -1.99 -4.00 -9.53
N ARG A 42 -2.51 -5.06 -8.89
CA ARG A 42 -2.36 -5.26 -7.45
C ARG A 42 -0.88 -5.52 -7.13
N LEU A 43 -0.32 -4.75 -6.21
CA LEU A 43 1.08 -4.88 -5.79
C LEU A 43 1.18 -5.69 -4.50
N GLY A 44 0.29 -5.44 -3.52
CA GLY A 44 0.31 -6.13 -2.24
C GLY A 44 -0.66 -5.51 -1.24
N ALA A 45 -0.39 -5.67 0.06
CA ALA A 45 -1.24 -5.13 1.12
C ALA A 45 -0.47 -4.83 2.41
N ALA A 46 -0.98 -3.86 3.17
CA ALA A 46 -0.71 -3.74 4.59
C ALA A 46 -1.68 -4.69 5.32
N ARG A 47 -1.17 -5.79 5.89
CA ARG A 47 -2.01 -6.88 6.42
C ARG A 47 -2.19 -6.89 7.93
N GLU A 48 -1.12 -6.61 8.67
CA GLU A 48 -1.12 -6.69 10.13
C GLU A 48 -0.79 -5.33 10.70
N ARG A 49 -1.69 -4.79 11.54
CA ARG A 49 -1.46 -3.54 12.26
C ARG A 49 -0.90 -3.83 13.65
N PHE A 50 0.26 -3.27 13.95
CA PHE A 50 0.87 -3.32 15.27
C PHE A 50 0.30 -2.24 16.20
N ALA A 51 0.43 -2.47 17.51
CA ALA A 51 -0.07 -1.55 18.55
C ALA A 51 0.57 -0.15 18.49
N ASP A 52 1.74 -0.02 17.86
CA ASP A 52 2.45 1.24 17.65
C ASP A 52 1.99 2.01 16.39
N GLY A 53 0.94 1.54 15.71
CA GLY A 53 0.37 2.16 14.52
C GLY A 53 1.09 1.81 13.21
N ARG A 54 2.16 1.02 13.25
CA ARG A 54 2.81 0.53 12.03
C ARG A 54 2.09 -0.68 11.47
N TRP A 55 2.27 -0.90 10.17
CA TRP A 55 1.71 -2.03 9.45
C TRP A 55 2.80 -2.90 8.86
N ARG A 56 2.54 -4.20 8.83
CA ARG A 56 3.32 -5.18 8.09
C ARG A 56 2.92 -5.17 6.62
N ILE A 57 3.88 -4.88 5.73
CA ILE A 57 3.65 -4.76 4.30
C ILE A 57 4.04 -6.05 3.61
N ILE A 58 3.06 -6.69 2.97
CA ILE A 58 3.19 -7.97 2.29
C ILE A 58 3.09 -7.77 0.78
N GLY A 59 4.12 -8.25 0.07
CA GLY A 59 4.25 -8.21 -1.39
C GLY A 59 3.35 -9.20 -2.12
N ARG A 60 3.44 -9.20 -3.45
CA ARG A 60 2.60 -10.04 -4.33
C ARG A 60 2.82 -11.53 -4.11
N HIS A 61 4.03 -11.91 -3.72
CA HIS A 61 4.46 -13.29 -3.49
C HIS A 61 4.47 -13.68 -2.00
N ASP A 62 3.63 -13.02 -1.20
CA ASP A 62 3.54 -13.23 0.27
C ASP A 62 4.83 -12.92 1.03
N GLN A 63 5.70 -12.11 0.41
CA GLN A 63 6.97 -11.69 0.99
C GLN A 63 6.73 -10.56 2.01
N ASP A 64 7.35 -10.66 3.17
CA ASP A 64 7.37 -9.59 4.16
C ASP A 64 8.44 -8.56 3.76
N LEU A 65 7.99 -7.38 3.30
CA LEU A 65 8.89 -6.38 2.72
C LEU A 65 9.42 -5.40 3.77
N LEU A 66 8.52 -4.87 4.61
CA LEU A 66 8.87 -3.97 5.71
C LEU A 66 7.71 -3.78 6.69
N THR A 67 8.03 -3.16 7.82
CA THR A 67 7.04 -2.62 8.76
C THR A 67 7.10 -1.09 8.79
N THR A 68 6.00 -0.41 8.46
CA THR A 68 5.93 1.06 8.43
C THR A 68 4.51 1.57 8.67
N GLY A 69 4.37 2.80 9.19
CA GLY A 69 3.10 3.53 9.20
C GLY A 69 2.87 4.35 7.93
N SER A 70 3.95 4.68 7.20
CA SER A 70 3.90 5.56 6.03
C SER A 70 3.33 4.87 4.80
N LEU A 71 2.27 5.45 4.23
CA LEU A 71 1.69 4.95 2.99
C LEU A 71 2.67 5.08 1.81
N LEU A 72 3.46 6.15 1.78
CA LEU A 72 4.44 6.36 0.72
C LEU A 72 5.55 5.30 0.76
N SER A 73 6.05 4.98 1.95
CA SER A 73 7.07 3.94 2.12
C SER A 73 6.55 2.56 1.71
N ALA A 74 5.31 2.22 2.10
CA ALA A 74 4.67 0.98 1.68
C ALA A 74 4.52 0.89 0.16
N VAL A 75 4.05 1.97 -0.49
CA VAL A 75 3.91 2.05 -1.94
C VAL A 75 5.24 1.84 -2.67
N VAL A 76 6.31 2.51 -2.21
CA VAL A 76 7.64 2.40 -2.85
C VAL A 76 8.18 0.98 -2.75
N ALA A 77 8.10 0.35 -1.58
CA ALA A 77 8.59 -1.01 -1.40
C ALA A 77 7.82 -2.03 -2.26
N LEU A 78 6.48 -1.94 -2.26
CA LEU A 78 5.63 -2.80 -3.09
C LEU A 78 5.87 -2.62 -4.59
N TRP A 79 6.20 -1.42 -5.04
CA TRP A 79 6.53 -1.17 -6.43
C TRP A 79 7.92 -1.72 -6.81
N GLN A 80 8.87 -1.73 -5.88
CA GLN A 80 10.20 -2.32 -6.09
C GLN A 80 10.15 -3.86 -6.13
N ASP A 81 9.18 -4.47 -5.46
CA ASP A 81 8.93 -5.93 -5.41
C ASP A 81 8.14 -6.48 -6.63
N ARG A 82 7.75 -5.63 -7.59
CA ARG A 82 6.82 -5.97 -8.69
C ARG A 82 7.31 -7.04 -9.67
#